data_AF-F3KHB7-F1
#
_entry.id   AF-F3KHB7-F1
#
_cell.length_a   1.000
_cell.length_b   1.000
_cell.length_c   1.000
_cell.angle_alpha   90.00
_cell.angle_beta   90.00
_cell.angle_gamma   90.00
#
_symmetry.space_group_name_H-M   'P 1'
#
loop_
_entity.id
_entity.type
_entity.pdbx_description
1 polymer ?
#
loop_
_entity_poly.entity_id
_entity_poly.type
_entity_poly.pdbx_seq_one_letter_code
_entity_poly.pdbx_strand_id
1 'polypeptide(L)'
;MTKLRQLRGALPYFLIVFLNAFVDLGHKITIQNTVFKVYDGDTQVVLTAIVNGLILLPFILLFSPAGFIADKYPKSRVIRSAAWVAVGLTSAITYCYYQGWFIAAFAMTFLLAMQSAFYSPAKYGYIKSLFGKDNLGQANGHVQAITITAILFGTFAFSILFENWFPANSHDPASILKAIAPIGWLLVIHSLLELILSYRLPKLEPVDKQAKFNWAEYLKGRMASQNLKSVINRDVIRLSIIGLAVFWSVGQVLLAAFPAFAKETIGVTNTITIQGILAACGVGIAIGSMLAARWSRHHIETGLIPVGAIGITIGLFLIPHLDSTTSHAINYLFIGIMGGLFIVPLNSLIQFYAREHELGNVLAANNLFQNLSMMSFLIATASFALLGLSSKSLLIATSFITLIGTTYTVYKLPQSLVRFVLGLVVSRFYRVNVQNLHNLPEQGGVLLLGNHISWVDWAIIQIACPRPIRFVMIKNIYERWYLKWFFQMFGIVPIESGASSRSLWNASLNY
;
A
#
# COMPACT_ATOMS: atom_id res chain seq x y z
N MET A 1 -24.53 6.62 15.15
CA MET A 1 -23.37 6.16 14.35
C MET A 1 -22.75 7.33 13.61
N THR A 2 -21.63 7.87 14.09
CA THR A 2 -20.94 9.03 13.54
C THR A 2 -20.24 8.65 12.23
N LYS A 3 -20.46 9.40 11.15
CA LYS A 3 -19.66 9.26 9.91
C LYS A 3 -18.19 9.50 10.30
N LEU A 4 -17.22 8.74 9.77
CA LEU A 4 -15.78 8.94 10.07
C LEU A 4 -15.32 10.41 10.00
N ARG A 5 -15.92 11.19 9.09
CA ARG A 5 -15.65 12.62 8.91
C ARG A 5 -16.10 13.51 10.07
N GLN A 6 -16.97 13.02 10.96
CA GLN A 6 -17.50 13.75 12.12
C GLN A 6 -16.63 13.58 13.36
N LEU A 7 -15.61 12.70 13.32
CA LEU A 7 -14.64 12.59 14.41
C LEU A 7 -13.77 13.84 14.47
N ARG A 8 -13.60 14.39 15.67
CA ARG A 8 -12.75 15.56 15.91
C ARG A 8 -11.32 15.22 15.50
N GLY A 9 -10.77 15.94 14.51
CA GLY A 9 -9.42 15.72 13.98
C GLY A 9 -9.35 14.90 12.69
N ALA A 10 -10.43 14.23 12.25
CA ALA A 10 -10.43 13.43 11.02
C ALA A 10 -10.20 14.26 9.76
N LEU A 11 -10.93 15.38 9.59
CA LEU A 11 -10.75 16.26 8.43
C LEU A 11 -9.34 16.89 8.38
N PRO A 12 -8.81 17.50 9.46
CA PRO A 12 -7.42 17.94 9.50
C PRO A 12 -6.43 16.84 9.13
N TYR A 13 -6.61 15.62 9.65
CA TYR A 13 -5.75 14.49 9.33
C TYR A 13 -5.77 14.14 7.83
N PHE A 14 -6.96 14.02 7.23
CA PHE A 14 -7.08 13.76 5.79
C PHE A 14 -6.45 14.86 4.92
N LEU A 15 -6.60 16.12 5.29
CA LEU A 15 -5.97 17.23 4.58
C LEU A 15 -4.44 17.21 4.73
N ILE A 16 -3.91 16.91 5.91
CA ILE A 16 -2.47 16.75 6.14
C ILE A 16 -1.90 15.62 5.27
N VAL A 17 -2.60 14.48 5.18
CA VAL A 17 -2.20 13.38 4.28
C VAL A 17 -2.13 13.82 2.82
N PHE A 18 -3.12 14.60 2.36
CA PHE A 18 -3.12 15.15 1.00
C PHE A 18 -1.95 16.12 0.77
N LEU A 19 -1.80 17.11 1.66
CA LEU A 19 -0.80 18.18 1.53
C LEU A 19 0.62 17.61 1.55
N ASN A 20 0.91 16.69 2.47
CA ASN A 20 2.22 16.06 2.56
C ASN A 20 2.57 15.31 1.27
N ALA A 21 1.66 14.47 0.75
CA ALA A 21 1.89 13.73 -0.49
C ALA A 21 2.03 14.65 -1.72
N PHE A 22 1.28 15.76 -1.75
CA PHE A 22 1.36 16.76 -2.82
C PHE A 22 2.71 17.50 -2.82
N VAL A 23 3.20 17.91 -1.65
CA VAL A 23 4.50 18.60 -1.49
C VAL A 23 5.68 17.69 -1.82
N ASP A 24 5.69 16.47 -1.24
CA ASP A 24 6.76 15.48 -1.45
C ASP A 24 6.97 15.21 -2.95
N LEU A 25 5.87 15.12 -3.69
CA LEU A 25 5.91 14.86 -5.12
C LEU A 25 6.24 16.10 -5.94
N GLY A 26 5.83 17.30 -5.51
CA GLY A 26 6.06 18.52 -6.28
C GLY A 26 7.53 18.81 -6.51
N HIS A 27 8.33 18.80 -5.45
CA HIS A 27 9.78 18.97 -5.57
C HIS A 27 10.42 17.88 -6.46
N LYS A 28 10.02 16.62 -6.26
CA LYS A 28 10.50 15.48 -7.07
C LYS A 28 10.25 15.71 -8.55
N ILE A 29 9.02 16.04 -8.93
CA ILE A 29 8.62 16.22 -10.34
C ILE A 29 9.37 17.40 -10.96
N THR A 30 9.53 18.51 -10.24
CA THR A 30 10.30 19.67 -10.71
C THR A 30 11.77 19.29 -11.01
N ILE A 31 12.42 18.54 -10.13
CA ILE A 31 13.80 18.06 -10.35
C ILE A 31 13.85 17.04 -11.48
N GLN A 32 12.93 16.09 -11.54
CA GLN A 32 12.87 15.08 -12.61
C GLN A 32 12.66 15.72 -13.99
N ASN A 33 11.76 16.70 -14.11
CA ASN A 33 11.52 17.41 -15.37
C ASN A 33 12.75 18.25 -15.78
N THR A 34 13.44 18.87 -14.82
CA THR A 34 14.70 19.57 -15.10
C THR A 34 15.75 18.61 -15.64
N VAL A 35 15.94 17.44 -15.00
CA VAL A 35 16.87 16.41 -15.48
C VAL A 35 16.49 15.96 -16.89
N PHE A 36 15.19 15.72 -17.13
CA PHE A 36 14.67 15.24 -18.39
C PHE A 36 14.85 16.24 -19.56
N LYS A 37 14.81 17.55 -19.30
CA LYS A 37 14.92 18.59 -20.33
C LYS A 37 16.36 19.03 -20.60
N VAL A 38 17.26 18.84 -19.65
CA VAL A 38 18.67 19.27 -19.78
C VAL A 38 19.57 18.16 -20.27
N TYR A 39 19.41 16.97 -19.73
CA TYR A 39 20.32 15.87 -20.00
C TYR A 39 19.65 14.88 -20.94
N ASP A 40 20.45 14.35 -21.87
CA ASP A 40 20.05 13.29 -22.81
C ASP A 40 20.88 12.02 -22.58
N GLY A 41 20.41 10.90 -23.13
CA GLY A 41 21.12 9.63 -23.15
C GLY A 41 21.39 9.06 -21.75
N ASP A 42 22.57 8.47 -21.56
CA ASP A 42 22.91 7.72 -20.35
C ASP A 42 22.89 8.60 -19.09
N THR A 43 23.29 9.87 -19.20
CA THR A 43 23.33 10.80 -18.06
C THR A 43 21.93 11.05 -17.50
N GLN A 44 20.94 11.23 -18.37
CA GLN A 44 19.53 11.41 -17.99
C GLN A 44 18.99 10.18 -17.25
N VAL A 45 19.30 8.98 -17.76
CA VAL A 45 18.89 7.71 -17.18
C VAL A 45 19.49 7.55 -15.78
N VAL A 46 20.80 7.78 -15.64
CA VAL A 46 21.52 7.68 -14.36
C VAL A 46 21.00 8.71 -13.35
N LEU A 47 20.86 9.98 -13.73
CA LEU A 47 20.33 11.01 -12.82
C LEU A 47 18.90 10.71 -12.37
N THR A 48 18.05 10.23 -13.28
CA THR A 48 16.67 9.83 -12.95
C THR A 48 16.65 8.65 -11.97
N ALA A 49 17.54 7.67 -12.16
CA ALA A 49 17.72 6.55 -11.24
C ALA A 49 18.21 7.03 -9.86
N ILE A 50 19.17 7.97 -9.82
CA ILE A 50 19.67 8.58 -8.58
C ILE A 50 18.53 9.31 -7.86
N VAL A 51 17.72 10.13 -8.53
CA VAL A 51 16.57 10.82 -7.90
C VAL A 51 15.62 9.81 -7.25
N ASN A 52 15.27 8.73 -7.96
CA ASN A 52 14.44 7.67 -7.39
C ASN A 52 15.12 6.99 -6.20
N GLY A 53 16.43 6.73 -6.29
CA GLY A 53 17.21 6.15 -5.20
C GLY A 53 17.26 7.04 -3.95
N LEU A 54 17.46 8.35 -4.11
CA LEU A 54 17.49 9.32 -3.02
C LEU A 54 16.17 9.38 -2.23
N ILE A 55 15.06 8.99 -2.85
CA ILE A 55 13.75 8.95 -2.19
C ILE A 55 13.58 7.66 -1.36
N LEU A 56 14.06 6.52 -1.86
CA LEU A 56 13.91 5.22 -1.18
C LEU A 56 14.92 5.06 -0.04
N LEU A 57 16.13 5.60 -0.21
CA LEU A 57 17.28 5.33 0.66
C LEU A 57 17.10 5.82 2.11
N PRO A 58 16.50 6.99 2.40
CA PRO A 58 16.25 7.42 3.78
C PRO A 58 15.32 6.47 4.55
N PHE A 59 14.32 5.89 3.90
CA PHE A 59 13.43 4.90 4.54
C PHE A 59 14.17 3.62 4.92
N ILE A 60 15.23 3.26 4.18
CA ILE A 60 16.09 2.11 4.48
C ILE A 60 17.04 2.45 5.64
N LEU A 61 17.75 3.58 5.55
CA LEU A 61 18.78 3.94 6.52
C LEU A 61 18.21 4.32 7.89
N LEU A 62 17.06 4.97 7.94
CA LEU A 62 16.54 5.59 9.15
C LEU A 62 15.36 4.85 9.78
N PHE A 63 15.10 3.60 9.36
CA PHE A 63 13.94 2.85 9.85
C PHE A 63 13.94 2.68 11.38
N SER A 64 15.10 2.39 11.99
CA SER A 64 15.20 2.19 13.45
C SER A 64 14.98 3.48 14.25
N PRO A 65 15.64 4.61 13.91
CA PRO A 65 15.33 5.92 14.51
C PRO A 65 13.88 6.34 14.29
N ALA A 66 13.34 6.17 13.08
CA ALA A 66 11.96 6.54 12.76
C ALA A 66 10.94 5.75 13.56
N GLY A 67 11.13 4.43 13.67
CA GLY A 67 10.30 3.55 14.49
C GLY A 67 10.32 3.96 15.96
N PHE A 68 11.52 4.22 16.52
CA PHE A 68 11.67 4.65 17.90
C PHE A 68 11.02 5.99 18.20
N ILE A 69 11.23 7.00 17.34
CA ILE A 69 10.62 8.33 17.53
C ILE A 69 9.11 8.23 17.46
N ALA A 70 8.59 7.43 16.52
CA ALA A 70 7.17 7.18 16.42
C ALA A 70 6.66 6.54 17.72
N ASP A 71 7.28 5.50 18.26
CA ASP A 71 6.78 4.81 19.46
C ASP A 71 6.95 5.59 20.77
N LYS A 72 8.03 6.36 20.90
CA LYS A 72 8.29 7.14 22.11
C LYS A 72 7.35 8.34 22.28
N TYR A 73 7.11 9.07 21.19
CA TYR A 73 6.36 10.32 21.22
C TYR A 73 4.94 10.15 20.67
N PRO A 74 3.95 10.92 21.17
CA PRO A 74 2.61 10.97 20.59
C PRO A 74 2.70 11.28 19.11
N LYS A 75 1.99 10.52 18.26
CA LYS A 75 2.19 10.61 16.80
C LYS A 75 1.81 12.00 16.28
N SER A 76 0.83 12.65 16.89
CA SER A 76 0.50 14.06 16.63
C SER A 76 1.68 15.03 16.81
N ARG A 77 2.55 14.79 17.80
CA ARG A 77 3.76 15.60 18.03
C ARG A 77 4.82 15.31 16.96
N VAL A 78 5.00 14.04 16.59
CA VAL A 78 5.92 13.65 15.51
C VAL A 78 5.49 14.27 14.19
N ILE A 79 4.20 14.21 13.86
CA ILE A 79 3.60 14.87 12.67
C ILE A 79 3.86 16.38 12.69
N ARG A 80 3.63 17.07 13.82
CA ARG A 80 3.89 18.52 13.95
C ARG A 80 5.37 18.87 13.76
N SER A 81 6.28 18.12 14.38
CA SER A 81 7.72 18.33 14.21
C SER A 81 8.15 18.10 12.76
N ALA A 82 7.61 17.06 12.12
CA ALA A 82 7.88 16.76 10.73
C ALA A 82 7.36 17.86 9.78
N ALA A 83 6.20 18.47 10.08
CA ALA A 83 5.66 19.60 9.32
C ALA A 83 6.51 20.87 9.46
N TRP A 84 7.06 21.16 10.65
CA TRP A 84 8.04 22.25 10.82
C TRP A 84 9.30 22.04 9.99
N VAL A 85 9.83 20.81 9.99
CA VAL A 85 10.99 20.46 9.15
C VAL A 85 10.63 20.61 7.67
N ALA A 86 9.43 20.18 7.24
CA ALA A 86 8.98 20.35 5.86
C ALA A 86 8.91 21.83 5.42
N VAL A 87 8.42 22.74 6.28
CA VAL A 87 8.43 24.19 6.00
C VAL A 87 9.85 24.72 5.84
N GLY A 88 10.79 24.30 6.70
CA GLY A 88 12.19 24.69 6.59
C GLY A 88 12.83 24.17 5.29
N LEU A 89 12.62 22.90 4.96
CA LEU A 89 13.15 22.28 3.75
C LEU A 89 12.56 22.88 2.48
N THR A 90 11.25 23.10 2.41
CA THR A 90 10.61 23.73 1.23
C THR A 90 11.03 25.18 1.05
N SER A 91 11.27 25.92 2.13
CA SER A 91 11.82 27.28 2.06
C SER A 91 13.26 27.26 1.53
N ALA A 92 14.09 26.33 1.99
CA ALA A 92 15.45 26.16 1.49
C ALA A 92 15.49 25.69 0.02
N ILE A 93 14.59 24.77 -0.39
CA ILE A 93 14.41 24.37 -1.79
C ILE A 93 14.05 25.57 -2.66
N THR A 94 13.09 26.38 -2.21
CA THR A 94 12.65 27.59 -2.92
C THR A 94 13.81 28.58 -3.09
N TYR A 95 14.60 28.77 -2.03
CA TYR A 95 15.82 29.58 -2.11
C TYR A 95 16.82 29.02 -3.14
N CYS A 96 17.07 27.71 -3.15
CA CYS A 96 17.94 27.07 -4.13
C CYS A 96 17.46 27.29 -5.57
N TYR A 97 16.14 27.28 -5.82
CA TYR A 97 15.58 27.57 -7.14
C TYR A 97 15.91 29.00 -7.59
N TYR A 98 15.73 30.01 -6.75
CA TYR A 98 16.10 31.40 -7.08
C TYR A 98 17.60 31.60 -7.29
N GLN A 99 18.45 30.84 -6.59
CA GLN A 99 19.91 30.90 -6.81
C GLN A 99 20.35 30.08 -8.03
N GLY A 100 19.49 29.22 -8.58
CA GLY A 100 19.86 28.26 -9.64
C GLY A 100 20.76 27.14 -9.15
N TRP A 101 20.79 26.85 -7.85
CA TRP A 101 21.66 25.82 -7.27
C TRP A 101 21.08 24.42 -7.48
N PHE A 102 21.19 23.91 -8.70
CA PHE A 102 20.62 22.62 -9.10
C PHE A 102 21.11 21.46 -8.22
N ILE A 103 22.42 21.35 -7.98
CA ILE A 103 22.98 20.26 -7.16
C ILE A 103 22.45 20.32 -5.72
N ALA A 104 22.33 21.52 -5.15
CA ALA A 104 21.78 21.70 -3.81
C ALA A 104 20.30 21.29 -3.78
N ALA A 105 19.49 21.77 -4.74
CA ALA A 105 18.09 21.39 -4.85
C ALA A 105 17.91 19.89 -5.09
N PHE A 106 18.79 19.27 -5.88
CA PHE A 106 18.83 17.83 -6.09
C PHE A 106 19.12 17.07 -4.78
N ALA A 107 20.09 17.53 -3.99
CA ALA A 107 20.40 16.97 -2.67
C ALA A 107 19.24 17.17 -1.66
N MET A 108 18.46 18.25 -1.78
CA MET A 108 17.28 18.46 -0.93
C MET A 108 16.21 17.37 -1.12
N THR A 109 16.20 16.66 -2.25
CA THR A 109 15.32 15.49 -2.45
C THR A 109 15.58 14.41 -1.40
N PHE A 110 16.85 14.17 -1.05
CA PHE A 110 17.22 13.23 0.01
C PHE A 110 16.75 13.71 1.40
N LEU A 111 16.91 15.00 1.70
CA LEU A 111 16.51 15.58 2.99
C LEU A 111 15.00 15.60 3.17
N LEU A 112 14.24 15.85 2.10
CA LEU A 112 12.78 15.78 2.13
C LEU A 112 12.32 14.34 2.38
N ALA A 113 12.88 13.37 1.66
CA ALA A 113 12.59 11.94 1.89
C ALA A 113 13.02 11.47 3.30
N MET A 114 14.09 12.06 3.86
CA MET A 114 14.50 11.85 5.25
C MET A 114 13.39 12.27 6.24
N GLN A 115 12.80 13.43 6.03
CA GLN A 115 11.66 13.90 6.82
C GLN A 115 10.45 12.97 6.65
N SER A 116 10.14 12.54 5.41
CA SER A 116 9.03 11.61 5.14
C SER A 116 9.24 10.25 5.81
N ALA A 117 10.48 9.78 5.97
CA ALA A 117 10.81 8.55 6.68
C ALA A 117 10.42 8.58 8.17
N PHE A 118 10.58 9.72 8.84
CA PHE A 118 10.10 9.91 10.22
C PHE A 118 8.59 10.13 10.31
N TYR A 119 8.02 10.83 9.33
CA TYR A 119 6.60 11.13 9.27
C TYR A 119 5.74 9.87 9.00
N SER A 120 6.19 8.97 8.12
CA SER A 120 5.37 7.84 7.64
C SER A 120 4.89 6.88 8.74
N PRO A 121 5.74 6.38 9.66
CA PRO A 121 5.28 5.52 10.76
C PRO A 121 4.30 6.24 11.71
N ALA A 122 4.49 7.55 11.92
CA ALA A 122 3.58 8.36 12.73
C ALA A 122 2.23 8.55 12.03
N LYS A 123 2.22 8.86 10.72
CA LYS A 123 1.01 8.97 9.89
C LYS A 123 0.17 7.70 9.99
N TYR A 124 0.72 6.55 9.59
CA TYR A 124 -0.04 5.30 9.57
C TYR A 124 -0.38 4.80 10.98
N GLY A 125 0.46 5.05 11.97
CA GLY A 125 0.18 4.71 13.37
C GLY A 125 -1.00 5.50 13.95
N TYR A 126 -1.12 6.78 13.57
CA TYR A 126 -2.17 7.67 14.06
C TYR A 126 -3.58 7.28 13.57
N ILE A 127 -3.69 6.51 12.46
CA ILE A 127 -4.97 5.96 11.98
C ILE A 127 -5.65 5.14 13.06
N LYS A 128 -4.89 4.22 13.68
CA LYS A 128 -5.39 3.34 14.74
C LYS A 128 -5.89 4.13 15.94
N SER A 129 -5.13 5.13 16.37
CA SER A 129 -5.46 5.98 17.51
C SER A 129 -6.69 6.86 17.25
N LEU A 130 -6.82 7.42 16.04
CA LEU A 130 -7.88 8.37 15.70
C LEU A 130 -9.22 7.69 15.35
N PHE A 131 -9.17 6.57 14.63
CA PHE A 131 -10.37 5.92 14.08
C PHE A 131 -10.79 4.63 14.81
N GLY A 132 -9.94 4.13 15.71
CA GLY A 132 -10.16 2.90 16.44
C GLY A 132 -9.89 1.64 15.62
N LYS A 133 -9.89 0.48 16.29
CA LYS A 133 -9.59 -0.84 15.67
C LYS A 133 -10.66 -1.26 14.66
N ASP A 134 -11.92 -0.96 14.94
CA ASP A 134 -13.07 -1.41 14.13
C ASP A 134 -13.12 -0.73 12.75
N ASN A 135 -12.59 0.50 12.64
CA ASN A 135 -12.65 1.27 11.41
C ASN A 135 -11.31 1.32 10.66
N LEU A 136 -10.34 0.46 11.00
CA LEU A 136 -9.00 0.46 10.38
C LEU A 136 -9.08 0.25 8.87
N GLY A 137 -9.88 -0.71 8.40
CA GLY A 137 -10.07 -0.98 6.97
C GLY A 137 -10.60 0.24 6.21
N GLN A 138 -11.69 0.83 6.73
CA GLN A 138 -12.30 2.02 6.15
C GLN A 138 -11.36 3.23 6.15
N ALA A 139 -10.67 3.48 7.26
CA ALA A 139 -9.76 4.62 7.40
C ALA A 139 -8.54 4.48 6.49
N ASN A 140 -7.92 3.29 6.42
CA ASN A 140 -6.80 3.04 5.51
C ASN A 140 -7.22 3.20 4.05
N GLY A 141 -8.41 2.75 3.65
CA GLY A 141 -8.89 2.94 2.29
C GLY A 141 -9.10 4.41 1.92
N HIS A 142 -9.60 5.24 2.85
CA HIS A 142 -9.67 6.69 2.63
C HIS A 142 -8.30 7.36 2.55
N VAL A 143 -7.40 7.04 3.49
CA VAL A 143 -6.02 7.57 3.50
C VAL A 143 -5.29 7.22 2.20
N GLN A 144 -5.43 5.98 1.75
CA GLN A 144 -4.79 5.51 0.53
C GLN A 144 -5.36 6.21 -0.72
N ALA A 145 -6.69 6.32 -0.84
CA ALA A 145 -7.31 7.03 -1.94
C ALA A 145 -6.86 8.51 -1.99
N ILE A 146 -6.85 9.20 -0.84
CA ILE A 146 -6.40 10.59 -0.73
C ILE A 146 -4.93 10.73 -1.14
N THR A 147 -4.06 9.83 -0.67
CA THR A 147 -2.63 9.85 -1.00
C THR A 147 -2.41 9.70 -2.50
N ILE A 148 -3.11 8.76 -3.15
CA ILE A 148 -2.98 8.52 -4.59
C ILE A 148 -3.57 9.68 -5.40
N THR A 149 -4.70 10.25 -4.99
CA THR A 149 -5.25 11.45 -5.62
C THR A 149 -4.30 12.64 -5.49
N ALA A 150 -3.67 12.83 -4.33
CA ALA A 150 -2.66 13.87 -4.13
C ALA A 150 -1.43 13.66 -5.02
N ILE A 151 -0.96 12.42 -5.17
CA ILE A 151 0.14 12.06 -6.07
C ILE A 151 -0.22 12.41 -7.51
N LEU A 152 -1.37 11.96 -8.01
CA LEU A 152 -1.76 12.27 -9.39
C LEU A 152 -1.91 13.77 -9.62
N PHE A 153 -2.62 14.46 -8.71
CA PHE A 153 -2.83 15.89 -8.81
C PHE A 153 -1.51 16.67 -8.74
N GLY A 154 -0.59 16.27 -7.86
CA GLY A 154 0.76 16.82 -7.76
C GLY A 154 1.54 16.64 -9.07
N THR A 155 1.62 15.42 -9.60
CA THR A 155 2.31 15.16 -10.87
C THR A 155 1.85 16.10 -11.97
N PHE A 156 0.54 16.24 -12.17
CA PHE A 156 0.00 17.12 -13.21
C PHE A 156 0.23 18.61 -12.89
N ALA A 157 -0.11 19.06 -11.68
CA ALA A 157 0.00 20.47 -11.31
C ALA A 157 1.44 20.98 -11.47
N PHE A 158 2.42 20.26 -10.94
CA PHE A 158 3.82 20.66 -11.00
C PHE A 158 4.41 20.51 -12.41
N SER A 159 3.97 19.52 -13.20
CA SER A 159 4.43 19.39 -14.60
C SER A 159 3.88 20.49 -15.50
N ILE A 160 2.60 20.85 -15.36
CA ILE A 160 1.97 21.93 -16.14
C ILE A 160 2.63 23.27 -15.79
N LEU A 161 2.81 23.57 -14.51
CA LEU A 161 3.48 24.80 -14.07
C LEU A 161 4.94 24.84 -14.55
N PHE A 162 5.64 23.70 -14.53
CA PHE A 162 6.99 23.60 -15.06
C PHE A 162 7.03 23.94 -16.55
N GLU A 163 6.19 23.30 -17.37
CA GLU A 163 6.18 23.51 -18.84
C GLU A 163 5.78 24.94 -19.21
N ASN A 164 4.81 25.53 -18.51
CA ASN A 164 4.37 26.91 -18.78
C ASN A 164 5.45 27.97 -18.52
N TRP A 165 6.37 27.69 -17.60
CA TRP A 165 7.46 28.60 -17.23
C TRP A 165 8.83 28.11 -17.71
N PHE A 166 8.86 27.05 -18.50
CA PHE A 166 10.09 26.48 -19.01
C PHE A 166 10.71 27.40 -20.08
N PRO A 167 11.96 27.85 -19.92
CA PRO A 167 12.64 28.67 -20.91
C PRO A 167 13.10 27.78 -22.09
N ALA A 168 12.35 27.82 -23.20
CA ALA A 168 12.55 26.93 -24.36
C ALA A 168 13.97 26.89 -24.94
N ASN A 169 14.77 27.96 -24.76
CA ASN A 169 16.10 28.11 -25.35
C ASN A 169 17.25 27.88 -24.35
N SER A 170 16.97 27.39 -23.14
CA SER A 170 18.00 27.19 -22.11
C SER A 170 18.23 25.70 -21.84
N HIS A 171 19.48 25.26 -22.01
CA HIS A 171 19.95 23.91 -21.63
C HIS A 171 20.74 23.91 -20.31
N ASP A 172 20.76 25.02 -19.60
CA ASP A 172 21.44 25.14 -18.31
C ASP A 172 20.47 24.88 -17.15
N PRO A 173 20.72 23.89 -16.27
CA PRO A 173 19.88 23.61 -15.12
C PRO A 173 19.65 24.82 -14.22
N ALA A 174 20.67 25.68 -14.05
CA ALA A 174 20.57 26.82 -13.13
C ALA A 174 19.57 27.86 -13.66
N SER A 175 19.61 28.15 -14.95
CA SER A 175 18.69 29.06 -15.63
C SER A 175 17.25 28.54 -15.63
N ILE A 176 17.06 27.23 -15.86
CA ILE A 176 15.73 26.58 -15.78
C ILE A 176 15.17 26.68 -14.35
N LEU A 177 15.98 26.38 -13.33
CA LEU A 177 15.57 26.47 -11.92
C LEU A 177 15.12 27.88 -11.53
N LYS A 178 15.81 28.91 -12.01
CA LYS A 178 15.46 30.31 -11.76
C LYS A 178 14.12 30.67 -12.40
N ALA A 179 13.87 30.22 -13.63
CA ALA A 179 12.61 30.46 -14.33
C ALA A 179 11.41 29.81 -13.61
N ILE A 180 11.58 28.58 -13.13
CA ILE A 180 10.53 27.81 -12.43
C ILE A 180 10.49 28.08 -10.92
N ALA A 181 11.33 28.98 -10.39
CA ALA A 181 11.42 29.26 -8.96
C ALA A 181 10.08 29.58 -8.26
N PRO A 182 9.09 30.24 -8.90
CA PRO A 182 7.78 30.47 -8.29
C PRO A 182 7.04 29.20 -7.86
N ILE A 183 7.35 28.04 -8.45
CA ILE A 183 6.82 26.73 -8.03
C ILE A 183 7.18 26.44 -6.56
N GLY A 184 8.36 26.87 -6.10
CA GLY A 184 8.81 26.67 -4.73
C GLY A 184 7.85 27.26 -3.70
N TRP A 185 7.24 28.41 -4.00
CA TRP A 185 6.25 29.02 -3.09
C TRP A 185 5.00 28.19 -2.92
N LEU A 186 4.58 27.42 -3.94
CA LEU A 186 3.49 26.47 -3.76
C LEU A 186 3.86 25.39 -2.76
N LEU A 187 5.09 24.87 -2.79
CA LEU A 187 5.56 23.89 -1.79
C LEU A 187 5.51 24.49 -0.38
N VAL A 188 6.03 25.71 -0.20
CA VAL A 188 6.07 26.41 1.09
C VAL A 188 4.65 26.65 1.62
N ILE A 189 3.73 27.16 0.79
CA ILE A 189 2.35 27.43 1.19
C ILE A 189 1.66 26.13 1.65
N HIS A 190 1.83 25.04 0.91
CA HIS A 190 1.19 23.77 1.25
C HIS A 190 1.80 23.16 2.53
N SER A 191 3.11 23.27 2.74
CA SER A 191 3.76 22.87 4.01
C SER A 191 3.33 23.73 5.19
N LEU A 192 3.10 25.04 5.01
CA LEU A 192 2.56 25.91 6.05
C LEU A 192 1.12 25.54 6.40
N LEU A 193 0.29 25.24 5.39
CA LEU A 193 -1.08 24.76 5.62
C LEU A 193 -1.08 23.42 6.36
N GLU A 194 -0.20 22.49 6.00
CA GLU A 194 0.00 21.22 6.70
C GLU A 194 0.35 21.46 8.17
N LEU A 195 1.31 22.37 8.43
CA LEU A 195 1.71 22.75 9.77
C LEU A 195 0.54 23.32 10.58
N ILE A 196 -0.21 24.27 10.04
CA ILE A 196 -1.38 24.87 10.71
C ILE A 196 -2.42 23.78 11.06
N LEU A 197 -2.69 22.88 10.13
CA LEU A 197 -3.64 21.78 10.35
C LEU A 197 -3.12 20.77 11.37
N SER A 198 -1.81 20.53 11.45
CA SER A 198 -1.20 19.60 12.40
C SER A 198 -1.42 20.00 13.86
N TYR A 199 -1.58 21.29 14.16
CA TYR A 199 -1.96 21.79 15.49
C TYR A 199 -3.42 21.48 15.86
N ARG A 200 -4.28 21.20 14.88
CA ARG A 200 -5.68 20.80 15.10
C ARG A 200 -5.83 19.30 15.37
N LEU A 201 -4.76 18.50 15.27
CA LEU A 201 -4.78 17.08 15.60
C LEU A 201 -4.85 16.87 17.12
N PRO A 202 -5.81 16.06 17.63
CA PRO A 202 -5.88 15.73 19.04
C PRO A 202 -4.68 14.89 19.49
N LYS A 203 -4.25 15.08 20.73
CA LYS A 203 -3.25 14.23 21.36
C LYS A 203 -3.95 12.99 21.95
N LEU A 204 -3.70 11.82 21.36
CA LEU A 204 -4.41 10.59 21.69
C LEU A 204 -3.52 9.56 22.42
N GLU A 205 -2.21 9.54 22.15
CA GLU A 205 -1.29 8.59 22.81
C GLU A 205 -0.58 9.20 24.03
N PRO A 206 -0.31 8.39 25.06
CA PRO A 206 0.57 8.76 26.17
C PRO A 206 2.03 8.90 25.69
N VAL A 207 2.84 9.66 26.44
CA VAL A 207 4.28 9.79 26.20
C VAL A 207 4.98 8.73 27.06
N ASP A 208 5.79 7.86 26.47
CA ASP A 208 6.68 7.00 27.24
C ASP A 208 7.90 7.83 27.71
N LYS A 209 7.92 8.15 29.02
CA LYS A 209 8.99 8.93 29.65
C LYS A 209 10.25 8.09 29.92
N GLN A 210 10.16 6.76 29.90
CA GLN A 210 11.27 5.86 30.26
C GLN A 210 12.08 5.39 29.04
N ALA A 211 11.48 5.39 27.84
CA ALA A 211 12.17 5.02 26.60
C ALA A 211 13.38 5.93 26.30
N LYS A 212 14.59 5.37 26.30
CA LYS A 212 15.85 6.04 25.90
C LYS A 212 16.37 5.45 24.60
N PHE A 213 16.87 6.30 23.70
CA PHE A 213 17.49 5.85 22.46
C PHE A 213 18.91 5.38 22.76
N ASN A 214 19.21 4.11 22.47
CA ASN A 214 20.53 3.54 22.72
C ASN A 214 21.40 3.63 21.46
N TRP A 215 22.20 4.70 21.35
CA TRP A 215 23.12 4.93 20.23
C TRP A 215 24.13 3.79 20.05
N ALA A 216 24.60 3.19 21.13
CA ALA A 216 25.56 2.09 21.07
C ALA A 216 24.94 0.82 20.46
N GLU A 217 23.66 0.55 20.71
CA GLU A 217 22.94 -0.57 20.11
C GLU A 217 22.51 -0.31 18.67
N TYR A 218 22.23 0.95 18.32
CA TYR A 218 21.97 1.37 16.95
C TYR A 218 23.19 1.16 16.05
N LEU A 219 24.36 1.68 16.44
CA LEU A 219 25.61 1.52 15.69
C LEU A 219 26.05 0.06 15.58
N LYS A 220 25.72 -0.78 16.57
CA LYS A 220 26.00 -2.22 16.56
C LYS A 220 24.95 -3.05 15.79
N GLY A 221 23.93 -2.43 15.20
CA GLY A 221 22.85 -3.12 14.47
C GLY A 221 21.91 -3.98 15.33
N ARG A 222 22.11 -4.01 16.66
CA ARG A 222 21.29 -4.82 17.58
C ARG A 222 19.86 -4.29 17.68
N MET A 223 19.70 -2.96 17.67
CA MET A 223 18.40 -2.32 17.67
C MET A 223 17.59 -2.71 16.42
N ALA A 224 18.22 -2.68 15.24
CA ALA A 224 17.62 -3.13 13.99
C ALA A 224 17.16 -4.60 14.07
N SER A 225 18.01 -5.48 14.59
CA SER A 225 17.67 -6.91 14.77
C SER A 225 16.49 -7.12 15.73
N GLN A 226 16.48 -6.45 16.88
CA GLN A 226 15.38 -6.52 17.86
C GLN A 226 14.07 -6.00 17.27
N ASN A 227 14.14 -4.86 16.59
CA ASN A 227 13.01 -4.26 15.90
C ASN A 227 12.41 -5.21 14.85
N LEU A 228 13.26 -5.92 14.10
CA LEU A 228 12.82 -6.84 13.06
C LEU A 228 12.18 -8.13 13.63
N LYS A 229 12.58 -8.57 14.83
CA LYS A 229 11.97 -9.75 15.48
C LYS A 229 10.46 -9.57 15.71
N SER A 230 10.01 -8.35 16.01
CA SER A 230 8.58 -8.03 16.19
C SER A 230 7.75 -8.31 14.93
N VAL A 231 8.38 -8.21 13.75
CA VAL A 231 7.78 -8.48 12.45
C VAL A 231 7.96 -9.94 12.04
N ILE A 232 9.19 -10.47 12.13
CA ILE A 232 9.53 -11.80 11.61
C ILE A 232 8.76 -12.92 12.34
N ASN A 233 8.51 -12.75 13.64
CA ASN A 233 7.87 -13.77 14.49
C ASN A 233 6.33 -13.77 14.38
N ARG A 234 5.73 -12.87 13.58
CA ARG A 234 4.27 -12.76 13.45
C ARG A 234 3.85 -12.97 12.01
N ASP A 235 3.24 -14.12 11.74
CA ASP A 235 2.90 -14.55 10.39
C ASP A 235 2.05 -13.54 9.62
N VAL A 236 0.97 -13.02 10.22
CA VAL A 236 0.06 -12.08 9.54
C VAL A 236 0.77 -10.78 9.18
N ILE A 237 1.61 -10.24 10.06
CA ILE A 237 2.36 -9.00 9.82
C ILE A 237 3.39 -9.25 8.71
N ARG A 238 4.20 -10.31 8.84
CA ARG A 238 5.22 -10.68 7.87
C ARG A 238 4.65 -10.89 6.47
N LEU A 239 3.58 -11.68 6.35
CA LEU A 239 2.94 -11.95 5.06
C LEU A 239 2.32 -10.69 4.45
N SER A 240 1.75 -9.81 5.28
CA SER A 240 1.20 -8.53 4.78
C SER A 240 2.29 -7.60 4.25
N ILE A 241 3.44 -7.54 4.93
CA ILE A 241 4.60 -6.76 4.48
C ILE A 241 5.16 -7.31 3.16
N ILE A 242 5.29 -8.64 3.04
CA ILE A 242 5.75 -9.28 1.79
C ILE A 242 4.80 -8.96 0.64
N GLY A 243 3.48 -9.07 0.86
CA GLY A 243 2.48 -8.72 -0.16
C GLY A 243 2.59 -7.27 -0.62
N LEU A 244 2.67 -6.32 0.32
CA LEU A 244 2.86 -4.90 0.01
C LEU A 244 4.19 -4.63 -0.72
N ALA A 245 5.28 -5.28 -0.29
CA ALA A 245 6.59 -5.13 -0.92
C ALA A 245 6.57 -5.60 -2.37
N VAL A 246 5.99 -6.78 -2.65
CA VAL A 246 5.84 -7.29 -4.02
C VAL A 246 4.97 -6.35 -4.86
N PHE A 247 3.85 -5.84 -4.33
CA PHE A 247 2.98 -4.91 -5.06
C PHE A 247 3.71 -3.64 -5.49
N TRP A 248 4.41 -2.97 -4.57
CA TRP A 248 5.12 -1.73 -4.90
C TRP A 248 6.32 -1.97 -5.81
N SER A 249 7.00 -3.11 -5.67
CA SER A 249 8.09 -3.52 -6.58
C SER A 249 7.60 -3.78 -8.00
N VAL A 250 6.46 -4.45 -8.16
CA VAL A 250 5.79 -4.59 -9.46
C VAL A 250 5.43 -3.23 -10.04
N GLY A 251 4.86 -2.33 -9.24
CA GLY A 251 4.58 -0.95 -9.65
C GLY A 251 5.84 -0.20 -10.12
N GLN A 252 6.97 -0.42 -9.43
CA GLN A 252 8.26 0.15 -9.80
C GLN A 252 8.76 -0.37 -11.16
N VAL A 253 8.60 -1.68 -11.43
CA VAL A 253 8.92 -2.26 -12.75
C VAL A 253 8.00 -1.71 -13.82
N LEU A 254 6.69 -1.61 -13.57
CA LEU A 254 5.76 -1.04 -14.56
C LEU A 254 6.11 0.40 -14.91
N LEU A 255 6.44 1.24 -13.92
CA LEU A 255 6.86 2.62 -14.16
C LEU A 255 8.14 2.71 -15.00
N ALA A 256 9.11 1.82 -14.77
CA ALA A 256 10.40 1.87 -15.44
C ALA A 256 10.41 1.18 -16.83
N ALA A 257 9.76 0.03 -16.97
CA ALA A 257 9.82 -0.81 -18.15
C ALA A 257 8.71 -0.52 -19.17
N PHE A 258 7.55 -0.02 -18.74
CA PHE A 258 6.42 0.19 -19.65
C PHE A 258 6.69 1.22 -20.76
N PRO A 259 7.36 2.37 -20.52
CA PRO A 259 7.68 3.31 -21.61
C PRO A 259 8.52 2.66 -22.72
N ALA A 260 9.49 1.82 -22.36
CA ALA A 260 10.31 1.08 -23.31
C ALA A 260 9.49 0.02 -24.05
N PHE A 261 8.67 -0.75 -23.33
CA PHE A 261 7.75 -1.73 -23.93
C PHE A 261 6.76 -1.07 -24.93
N ALA A 262 6.16 0.06 -24.56
CA ALA A 262 5.19 0.76 -25.39
C ALA A 262 5.81 1.29 -26.69
N LYS A 263 7.08 1.74 -26.62
CA LYS A 263 7.85 2.15 -27.79
C LYS A 263 8.23 0.96 -28.69
N GLU A 264 8.71 -0.14 -28.11
CA GLU A 264 9.19 -1.33 -28.82
C GLU A 264 8.05 -2.14 -29.47
N THR A 265 6.93 -2.32 -28.77
CA THR A 265 5.86 -3.25 -29.18
C THR A 265 4.66 -2.55 -29.81
N ILE A 266 4.24 -1.39 -29.27
CA ILE A 266 3.02 -0.68 -29.69
C ILE A 266 3.36 0.50 -30.63
N GLY A 267 4.64 0.88 -30.74
CA GLY A 267 5.09 2.03 -31.53
C GLY A 267 4.66 3.38 -30.93
N VAL A 268 4.23 3.42 -29.66
CA VAL A 268 3.82 4.67 -29.00
C VAL A 268 5.05 5.43 -28.52
N THR A 269 5.35 6.55 -29.17
CA THR A 269 6.45 7.46 -28.79
C THR A 269 5.98 8.67 -27.99
N ASN A 270 4.68 8.94 -27.98
CA ASN A 270 4.11 10.07 -27.26
C ASN A 270 4.13 9.81 -25.74
N THR A 271 4.96 10.57 -25.03
CA THR A 271 5.14 10.48 -23.57
C THR A 271 3.88 10.82 -22.80
N ILE A 272 3.03 11.74 -23.29
CA ILE A 272 1.75 12.09 -22.68
C ILE A 272 0.82 10.89 -22.66
N THR A 273 0.78 10.13 -23.76
CA THR A 273 -0.02 8.90 -23.85
C THR A 273 0.46 7.84 -22.86
N ILE A 274 1.78 7.63 -22.77
CA ILE A 274 2.38 6.69 -21.82
C ILE A 274 2.06 7.09 -20.38
N GLN A 275 2.25 8.37 -20.04
CA GLN A 275 1.92 8.91 -18.72
C GLN A 275 0.42 8.81 -18.43
N GLY A 276 -0.45 9.00 -19.42
CA GLY A 276 -1.90 8.81 -19.30
C GLY A 276 -2.30 7.38 -18.95
N ILE A 277 -1.67 6.38 -19.58
CA ILE A 277 -1.88 4.96 -19.24
C ILE A 277 -1.41 4.68 -17.80
N LEU A 278 -0.23 5.16 -17.42
CA LEU A 278 0.29 4.97 -16.06
C LEU A 278 -0.59 5.69 -15.02
N ALA A 279 -1.10 6.88 -15.35
CA ALA A 279 -2.02 7.63 -14.51
C ALA A 279 -3.37 6.91 -14.34
N ALA A 280 -3.84 6.19 -15.36
CA ALA A 280 -5.05 5.36 -15.26
C ALA A 280 -4.93 4.30 -14.16
N CYS A 281 -3.74 3.71 -13.96
CA CYS A 281 -3.49 2.82 -12.82
C CYS A 281 -3.59 3.55 -11.48
N GLY A 282 -3.00 4.75 -11.36
CA GLY A 282 -3.18 5.57 -10.16
C GLY A 282 -4.67 5.84 -9.86
N VAL A 283 -5.46 6.24 -10.87
CA VAL A 283 -6.91 6.45 -10.71
C VAL A 283 -7.59 5.17 -10.25
N GLY A 284 -7.18 4.03 -10.83
CA GLY A 284 -7.64 2.72 -10.41
C GLY A 284 -7.36 2.44 -8.94
N ILE A 285 -6.14 2.69 -8.45
CA ILE A 285 -5.77 2.49 -7.04
C ILE A 285 -6.65 3.34 -6.12
N ALA A 286 -6.94 4.59 -6.51
CA ALA A 286 -7.84 5.44 -5.73
C ALA A 286 -9.26 4.85 -5.67
N ILE A 287 -9.83 4.42 -6.80
CA ILE A 287 -11.15 3.78 -6.88
C ILE A 287 -11.18 2.49 -6.06
N GLY A 288 -10.21 1.60 -6.26
CA GLY A 288 -10.07 0.34 -5.54
C GLY A 288 -9.95 0.55 -4.02
N SER A 289 -9.20 1.58 -3.60
CA SER A 289 -9.07 1.93 -2.18
C SER A 289 -10.38 2.43 -1.58
N MET A 290 -11.17 3.19 -2.35
CA MET A 290 -12.52 3.61 -1.93
C MET A 290 -13.50 2.45 -1.86
N LEU A 291 -13.42 1.48 -2.78
CA LEU A 291 -14.22 0.25 -2.72
C LEU A 291 -13.85 -0.59 -1.50
N ALA A 292 -12.54 -0.79 -1.26
CA ALA A 292 -12.05 -1.47 -0.08
C ALA A 292 -12.50 -0.78 1.22
N ALA A 293 -12.50 0.55 1.26
CA ALA A 293 -13.01 1.30 2.40
C ALA A 293 -14.50 1.04 2.66
N ARG A 294 -15.31 0.95 1.60
CA ARG A 294 -16.75 0.70 1.70
C ARG A 294 -17.06 -0.72 2.17
N TRP A 295 -16.33 -1.72 1.67
CA TRP A 295 -16.53 -3.12 2.03
C TRP A 295 -15.91 -3.49 3.38
N SER A 296 -14.85 -2.80 3.81
CA SER A 296 -14.22 -2.97 5.14
C SER A 296 -14.80 -2.02 6.19
N ARG A 297 -16.12 -1.83 6.18
CA ARG A 297 -16.79 -0.97 7.15
C ARG A 297 -17.04 -1.75 8.43
N HIS A 298 -16.48 -1.26 9.55
CA HIS A 298 -16.57 -1.89 10.89
C HIS A 298 -15.81 -3.22 11.07
N HIS A 299 -15.16 -3.73 10.03
CA HIS A 299 -14.24 -4.87 10.09
C HIS A 299 -13.21 -4.79 8.95
N ILE A 300 -12.14 -5.57 9.02
CA ILE A 300 -11.15 -5.70 7.93
C ILE A 300 -11.60 -6.85 7.01
N GLU A 301 -11.98 -6.54 5.77
CA GLU A 301 -12.42 -7.56 4.81
C GLU A 301 -11.22 -8.25 4.14
N THR A 302 -10.78 -9.37 4.72
CA THR A 302 -9.61 -10.12 4.24
C THR A 302 -9.84 -10.80 2.88
N GLY A 303 -11.10 -10.98 2.45
CA GLY A 303 -11.42 -11.55 1.14
C GLY A 303 -11.02 -10.66 -0.04
N LEU A 304 -10.79 -9.37 0.18
CA LEU A 304 -10.29 -8.44 -0.85
C LEU A 304 -8.86 -8.74 -1.28
N ILE A 305 -8.03 -9.30 -0.39
CA ILE A 305 -6.62 -9.61 -0.65
C ILE A 305 -6.47 -10.62 -1.81
N PRO A 306 -7.04 -11.84 -1.74
CA PRO A 306 -6.91 -12.79 -2.84
C PRO A 306 -7.59 -12.31 -4.13
N VAL A 307 -8.72 -11.58 -4.05
CA VAL A 307 -9.38 -10.99 -5.24
C VAL A 307 -8.45 -9.99 -5.93
N GLY A 308 -7.85 -9.08 -5.16
CA GLY A 308 -6.89 -8.11 -5.67
C GLY A 308 -5.66 -8.79 -6.27
N ALA A 309 -5.10 -9.81 -5.62
CA ALA A 309 -3.93 -10.55 -6.11
C ALA A 309 -4.20 -11.25 -7.46
N ILE A 310 -5.34 -11.94 -7.58
CA ILE A 310 -5.78 -12.58 -8.84
C ILE A 310 -5.93 -11.53 -9.93
N GLY A 311 -6.62 -10.41 -9.63
CA GLY A 311 -6.84 -9.34 -10.59
C GLY A 311 -5.55 -8.68 -11.08
N ILE A 312 -4.60 -8.40 -10.17
CA ILE A 312 -3.27 -7.88 -10.54
C ILE A 312 -2.55 -8.85 -11.47
N THR A 313 -2.53 -10.15 -11.14
CA THR A 313 -1.86 -11.17 -11.95
C THR A 313 -2.47 -11.27 -13.36
N ILE A 314 -3.80 -11.29 -13.46
CA ILE A 314 -4.50 -11.28 -14.75
C ILE A 314 -4.11 -10.03 -15.55
N GLY A 315 -4.18 -8.85 -14.92
CA GLY A 315 -3.87 -7.61 -15.59
C GLY A 315 -2.43 -7.56 -16.11
N LEU A 316 -1.45 -8.01 -15.31
CA LEU A 316 -0.04 -8.08 -15.72
C LEU A 316 0.18 -9.06 -16.87
N PHE A 317 -0.47 -10.24 -16.82
CA PHE A 317 -0.39 -11.23 -17.89
C PHE A 317 -0.98 -10.70 -19.20
N LEU A 318 -2.00 -9.83 -19.15
CA LEU A 318 -2.59 -9.23 -20.33
C LEU A 318 -1.67 -8.19 -20.99
N ILE A 319 -0.81 -7.47 -20.25
CA ILE A 319 -0.01 -6.35 -20.81
C ILE A 319 0.72 -6.73 -22.12
N PRO A 320 1.48 -7.83 -22.21
CA PRO A 320 2.23 -8.18 -23.43
C PRO A 320 1.38 -8.58 -24.64
N HIS A 321 0.06 -8.73 -24.46
CA HIS A 321 -0.89 -9.24 -25.44
C HIS A 321 -1.90 -8.17 -25.90
N LEU A 322 -1.74 -6.93 -25.45
CA LEU A 322 -2.59 -5.80 -25.82
C LEU A 322 -1.87 -4.96 -26.88
N ASP A 323 -2.59 -4.59 -27.95
CA ASP A 323 -2.02 -3.86 -29.08
C ASP A 323 -2.47 -2.38 -29.16
N SER A 324 -3.36 -1.94 -28.26
CA SER A 324 -3.97 -0.61 -28.32
C SER A 324 -3.71 0.20 -27.06
N THR A 325 -3.47 1.50 -27.25
CA THR A 325 -3.36 2.48 -26.15
C THR A 325 -4.57 2.43 -25.23
N THR A 326 -5.78 2.33 -25.79
CA THR A 326 -7.03 2.31 -25.01
C THR A 326 -7.16 1.04 -24.18
N SER A 327 -6.79 -0.12 -24.74
CA SER A 327 -6.84 -1.38 -24.00
C SER A 327 -5.80 -1.40 -22.88
N HIS A 328 -4.62 -0.83 -23.09
CA HIS A 328 -3.66 -0.61 -22.01
C HIS A 328 -4.19 0.32 -20.93
N ALA A 329 -4.79 1.46 -21.27
CA ALA A 329 -5.36 2.37 -20.28
C ALA A 329 -6.44 1.68 -19.41
N ILE A 330 -7.34 0.91 -20.04
CA ILE A 330 -8.38 0.14 -19.34
C ILE A 330 -7.75 -0.95 -18.47
N ASN A 331 -6.75 -1.67 -18.97
CA ASN A 331 -6.07 -2.72 -18.20
C ASN A 331 -5.27 -2.14 -17.02
N TYR A 332 -4.58 -1.01 -17.19
CA TYR A 332 -3.89 -0.32 -16.10
C TYR A 332 -4.88 0.20 -15.06
N LEU A 333 -6.04 0.74 -15.47
CA LEU A 333 -7.13 1.09 -14.56
C LEU A 333 -7.60 -0.14 -13.76
N PHE A 334 -7.78 -1.28 -14.42
CA PHE A 334 -8.15 -2.54 -13.78
C PHE A 334 -7.09 -3.02 -12.77
N ILE A 335 -5.81 -3.06 -13.16
CA ILE A 335 -4.69 -3.39 -12.27
C ILE A 335 -4.70 -2.46 -11.06
N GLY A 336 -4.93 -1.17 -11.28
CA GLY A 336 -5.03 -0.18 -10.22
C GLY A 336 -6.16 -0.48 -9.24
N ILE A 337 -7.38 -0.75 -9.74
CA ILE A 337 -8.54 -1.10 -8.88
C ILE A 337 -8.21 -2.32 -8.03
N MET A 338 -7.67 -3.37 -8.64
CA MET A 338 -7.27 -4.59 -7.95
C MET A 338 -6.14 -4.36 -6.94
N GLY A 339 -5.20 -3.46 -7.26
CA GLY A 339 -4.19 -2.93 -6.37
C GLY A 339 -4.76 -2.25 -5.13
N GLY A 340 -5.75 -1.36 -5.30
CA GLY A 340 -6.45 -0.71 -4.19
C GLY A 340 -7.17 -1.71 -3.27
N LEU A 341 -7.80 -2.73 -3.84
CA LEU A 341 -8.43 -3.82 -3.08
C LEU A 341 -7.41 -4.68 -2.32
N PHE A 342 -6.20 -4.82 -2.86
CA PHE A 342 -5.12 -5.57 -2.26
C PHE A 342 -4.43 -4.82 -1.10
N ILE A 343 -4.01 -3.58 -1.31
CA ILE A 343 -3.13 -2.86 -0.35
C ILE A 343 -3.84 -2.39 0.93
N VAL A 344 -5.13 -2.03 0.85
CA VAL A 344 -5.89 -1.50 1.99
C VAL A 344 -6.03 -2.50 3.15
N PRO A 345 -6.53 -3.74 2.91
CA PRO A 345 -6.62 -4.74 3.98
C PRO A 345 -5.25 -5.14 4.53
N LEU A 346 -4.21 -5.23 3.70
CA LEU A 346 -2.85 -5.57 4.17
C LEU A 346 -2.29 -4.52 5.15
N ASN A 347 -2.40 -3.23 4.82
CA ASN A 347 -2.01 -2.16 5.74
C ASN A 347 -2.83 -2.19 7.04
N SER A 348 -4.12 -2.50 6.93
CA SER A 348 -5.02 -2.60 8.07
C SER A 348 -4.67 -3.77 8.98
N LEU A 349 -4.30 -4.93 8.42
CA LEU A 349 -3.86 -6.11 9.17
C LEU A 349 -2.57 -5.83 9.95
N ILE A 350 -1.58 -5.17 9.33
CA ILE A 350 -0.35 -4.77 10.02
C ILE A 350 -0.68 -3.90 11.25
N GLN A 351 -1.54 -2.90 11.08
CA GLN A 351 -1.95 -2.01 12.18
C GLN A 351 -2.79 -2.72 13.25
N PHE A 352 -3.65 -3.65 12.85
CA PHE A 352 -4.52 -4.39 13.77
C PHE A 352 -3.71 -5.31 14.69
N TYR A 353 -2.78 -6.11 14.13
CA TYR A 353 -1.99 -7.11 14.85
C TYR A 353 -0.73 -6.57 15.54
N ALA A 354 -0.28 -5.36 15.21
CA ALA A 354 0.80 -4.70 15.95
C ALA A 354 0.32 -4.20 17.32
N ARG A 355 1.13 -4.42 18.37
CA ARG A 355 0.84 -3.89 19.71
C ARG A 355 1.03 -2.37 19.69
N GLU A 356 0.32 -1.68 20.59
CA GLU A 356 0.32 -0.20 20.60
C GLU A 356 1.71 0.41 20.85
N HIS A 357 2.55 -0.24 21.66
CA HIS A 357 3.90 0.23 22.01
C HIS A 357 4.98 -0.07 20.94
N GLU A 358 4.69 -0.88 19.93
CA GLU A 358 5.64 -1.25 18.87
C GLU A 358 5.12 -0.91 17.46
N LEU A 359 3.96 -0.27 17.36
CA LEU A 359 3.26 -0.02 16.10
C LEU A 359 4.11 0.83 15.15
N GLY A 360 4.77 1.88 15.66
CA GLY A 360 5.67 2.74 14.90
C GLY A 360 6.86 1.96 14.38
N ASN A 361 7.47 1.10 15.19
CA ASN A 361 8.55 0.22 14.77
C ASN A 361 8.10 -0.76 13.68
N VAL A 362 6.95 -1.42 13.84
CA VAL A 362 6.41 -2.35 12.84
C VAL A 362 6.12 -1.62 11.52
N LEU A 363 5.58 -0.40 11.56
CA LEU A 363 5.33 0.41 10.37
C LEU A 363 6.62 0.91 9.71
N ALA A 364 7.65 1.25 10.48
CA ALA A 364 8.96 1.59 9.94
C ALA A 364 9.64 0.38 9.28
N ALA A 365 9.55 -0.80 9.90
CA ALA A 365 10.02 -2.05 9.30
C ALA A 365 9.24 -2.42 8.03
N ASN A 366 7.92 -2.19 8.00
CA ASN A 366 7.12 -2.33 6.77
C ASN A 366 7.66 -1.44 5.64
N ASN A 367 7.95 -0.16 5.92
CA ASN A 367 8.55 0.72 4.94
C ASN A 367 9.94 0.24 4.50
N LEU A 368 10.79 -0.23 5.43
CA LEU A 368 12.11 -0.77 5.11
C LEU A 368 12.03 -1.90 4.06
N PHE A 369 11.19 -2.91 4.31
CA PHE A 369 11.06 -4.05 3.40
C PHE A 369 10.48 -3.65 2.03
N GLN A 370 9.51 -2.74 1.99
CA GLN A 370 8.96 -2.23 0.74
C GLN A 370 10.03 -1.49 -0.07
N ASN A 371 10.77 -0.57 0.55
CA ASN A 371 11.80 0.22 -0.13
C ASN A 371 12.99 -0.64 -0.58
N LEU A 372 13.42 -1.63 0.22
CA LEU A 372 14.42 -2.61 -0.20
C LEU A 372 13.95 -3.42 -1.41
N SER A 373 12.71 -3.90 -1.40
CA SER A 373 12.16 -4.66 -2.51
C SER A 373 12.07 -3.81 -3.79
N MET A 374 11.56 -2.58 -3.68
CA MET A 374 11.48 -1.64 -4.81
C MET A 374 12.86 -1.31 -5.38
N MET A 375 13.86 -1.09 -4.52
CA MET A 375 15.23 -0.84 -4.95
C MET A 375 15.81 -2.05 -5.70
N SER A 376 15.62 -3.26 -5.17
CA SER A 376 16.09 -4.49 -5.83
C SER A 376 15.46 -4.69 -7.21
N PHE A 377 14.16 -4.41 -7.36
CA PHE A 377 13.46 -4.53 -8.65
C PHE A 377 13.86 -3.42 -9.63
N LEU A 378 14.14 -2.21 -9.12
CA LEU A 378 14.69 -1.12 -9.93
C LEU A 378 16.08 -1.47 -10.47
N ILE A 379 16.96 -2.01 -9.62
CA ILE A 379 18.29 -2.48 -10.03
C ILE A 379 18.15 -3.61 -11.07
N ALA A 380 17.28 -4.59 -10.82
CA ALA A 380 17.02 -5.66 -11.78
C ALA A 380 16.52 -5.13 -13.12
N THR A 381 15.60 -4.15 -13.11
CA THR A 381 15.08 -3.52 -14.34
C THR A 381 16.18 -2.79 -15.10
N ALA A 382 17.02 -2.02 -14.40
CA ALA A 382 18.15 -1.33 -15.00
C ALA A 382 19.17 -2.32 -15.59
N SER A 383 19.49 -3.41 -14.89
CA SER A 383 20.38 -4.46 -15.39
C SER A 383 19.81 -5.15 -16.63
N PHE A 384 18.51 -5.44 -16.68
CA PHE A 384 17.85 -5.98 -17.88
C PHE A 384 18.01 -5.04 -19.09
N ALA A 385 17.79 -3.74 -18.87
CA ALA A 385 17.97 -2.74 -19.92
C ALA A 385 19.42 -2.66 -20.42
N LEU A 386 20.40 -2.67 -19.51
CA LEU A 386 21.84 -2.63 -19.87
C LEU A 386 22.31 -3.89 -20.62
N LEU A 387 21.70 -5.04 -20.34
CA LEU A 387 21.98 -6.29 -21.06
C LEU A 387 21.25 -6.38 -22.42
N GLY A 388 20.47 -5.36 -22.79
CA GLY A 388 19.69 -5.35 -24.04
C GLY A 388 18.55 -6.38 -24.06
N LEU A 389 18.08 -6.84 -22.90
CA LEU A 389 16.96 -7.78 -22.82
C LEU A 389 15.64 -7.05 -23.12
N SER A 390 14.77 -7.68 -23.92
CA SER A 390 13.49 -7.08 -24.29
C SER A 390 12.62 -6.77 -23.07
N SER A 391 12.01 -5.58 -23.07
CA SER A 391 11.10 -5.11 -22.00
C SER A 391 9.88 -6.02 -21.86
N LYS A 392 9.48 -6.69 -22.95
CA LYS A 392 8.42 -7.70 -22.94
C LYS A 392 8.75 -8.88 -22.03
N SER A 393 9.99 -9.36 -22.04
CA SER A 393 10.42 -10.49 -21.23
C SER A 393 10.40 -10.15 -19.73
N LEU A 394 10.79 -8.92 -19.37
CA LEU A 394 10.74 -8.42 -18.00
C LEU A 394 9.29 -8.32 -17.47
N LEU A 395 8.35 -7.86 -18.29
CA LEU A 395 6.93 -7.79 -17.92
C LEU A 395 6.33 -9.19 -17.74
N ILE A 396 6.67 -10.14 -18.62
CA ILE A 396 6.26 -11.55 -18.48
C ILE A 396 6.84 -12.15 -17.19
N ALA A 397 8.14 -11.96 -16.92
CA ALA A 397 8.78 -12.44 -15.69
C ALA A 397 8.11 -11.86 -14.43
N THR A 398 7.74 -10.58 -14.48
CA THR A 398 7.00 -9.92 -13.40
C THR A 398 5.62 -10.56 -13.17
N SER A 399 4.91 -10.92 -14.25
CA SER A 399 3.62 -11.63 -14.14
C SER A 399 3.75 -13.01 -13.47
N PHE A 400 4.84 -13.74 -13.72
CA PHE A 400 5.12 -15.01 -13.05
C PHE A 400 5.40 -14.84 -11.56
N ILE A 401 6.14 -13.79 -11.16
CA ILE A 401 6.37 -13.46 -9.76
C ILE A 401 5.03 -13.20 -9.06
N THR A 402 4.13 -12.44 -9.69
CA THR A 402 2.79 -12.20 -9.12
C THR A 402 1.90 -13.44 -9.12
N LEU A 403 2.04 -14.34 -10.09
CA LEU A 403 1.32 -15.61 -10.12
C LEU A 403 1.70 -16.51 -8.94
N ILE A 404 3.00 -16.58 -8.61
CA ILE A 404 3.49 -17.33 -7.43
C ILE A 404 2.90 -16.71 -6.16
N GLY A 405 3.00 -15.38 -6.00
CA GLY A 405 2.45 -14.67 -4.85
C GLY A 405 0.93 -14.82 -4.71
N THR A 406 0.20 -14.82 -5.83
CA THR A 406 -1.24 -15.01 -5.88
C THR A 406 -1.64 -16.43 -5.50
N THR A 407 -0.99 -17.44 -6.07
CA THR A 407 -1.22 -18.85 -5.70
C THR A 407 -1.02 -19.07 -4.21
N TYR A 408 0.07 -18.51 -3.65
CA TYR A 408 0.33 -18.57 -2.21
C TYR A 408 -0.75 -17.85 -1.38
N THR A 409 -1.20 -16.67 -1.83
CA THR A 409 -2.24 -15.88 -1.16
C THR A 409 -3.58 -16.63 -1.14
N VAL A 410 -3.99 -17.20 -2.28
CA VAL A 410 -5.22 -17.99 -2.39
C VAL A 410 -5.15 -19.25 -1.52
N TYR A 411 -3.99 -19.93 -1.51
CA TYR A 411 -3.77 -21.09 -0.66
C TYR A 411 -3.85 -20.76 0.85
N LYS A 412 -3.36 -19.58 1.27
CA LYS A 412 -3.40 -19.15 2.68
C LYS A 412 -4.74 -18.56 3.12
N LEU A 413 -5.51 -17.96 2.21
CA LEU A 413 -6.78 -17.29 2.52
C LEU A 413 -7.98 -17.85 1.73
N PRO A 414 -8.16 -19.18 1.62
CA PRO A 414 -9.21 -19.76 0.78
C PRO A 414 -10.62 -19.44 1.31
N GLN A 415 -10.78 -19.50 2.63
CA GLN A 415 -12.04 -19.19 3.29
C GLN A 415 -12.42 -17.72 3.15
N SER A 416 -11.45 -16.80 3.21
CA SER A 416 -11.71 -15.37 3.01
C SER A 416 -12.16 -15.08 1.58
N LEU A 417 -11.51 -15.69 0.58
CA LEU A 417 -11.89 -15.55 -0.83
C LEU A 417 -13.33 -16.02 -1.06
N VAL A 418 -13.64 -17.26 -0.63
CA VAL A 418 -14.96 -17.85 -0.86
C VAL A 418 -16.04 -17.11 -0.09
N ARG A 419 -15.80 -16.73 1.17
CA ARG A 419 -16.75 -15.93 1.94
C ARG A 419 -17.09 -14.62 1.22
N PHE A 420 -16.09 -13.93 0.67
CA PHE A 420 -16.30 -12.68 -0.04
C PHE A 420 -17.06 -12.88 -1.36
N VAL A 421 -16.65 -13.84 -2.19
CA VAL A 421 -17.32 -14.14 -3.47
C VAL A 421 -18.76 -14.60 -3.25
N LEU A 422 -18.98 -15.54 -2.32
CA LEU A 422 -20.33 -15.98 -1.95
C LEU A 422 -21.14 -14.85 -1.35
N GLY A 423 -20.54 -14.00 -0.51
CA GLY A 423 -21.20 -12.80 0.03
C GLY A 423 -21.73 -11.89 -1.07
N LEU A 424 -20.94 -11.63 -2.10
CA LEU A 424 -21.35 -10.83 -3.26
C LEU A 424 -22.49 -11.49 -4.05
N VAL A 425 -22.40 -12.80 -4.30
CA VAL A 425 -23.43 -13.53 -5.05
C VAL A 425 -24.73 -13.64 -4.25
N VAL A 426 -24.66 -14.11 -3.01
CA VAL A 426 -25.83 -14.34 -2.13
C VAL A 426 -26.52 -13.03 -1.80
N SER A 427 -25.79 -11.93 -1.53
CA SER A 427 -26.40 -10.63 -1.23
C SER A 427 -27.19 -10.03 -2.41
N ARG A 428 -26.97 -10.50 -3.65
CA ARG A 428 -27.77 -10.12 -4.82
C ARG A 428 -29.18 -10.72 -4.77
N PHE A 429 -29.32 -11.91 -4.18
CA PHE A 429 -30.57 -12.68 -4.17
C PHE A 429 -31.25 -12.71 -2.79
N TYR A 430 -30.47 -12.57 -1.71
CA TYR A 430 -30.92 -12.72 -0.33
C TYR A 430 -30.50 -11.53 0.53
N ARG A 431 -31.38 -11.11 1.45
CA ARG A 431 -31.03 -10.15 2.51
C ARG A 431 -30.69 -10.92 3.78
N VAL A 432 -29.40 -11.00 4.11
CA VAL A 432 -28.93 -11.65 5.34
C VAL A 432 -29.04 -10.66 6.50
N ASN A 433 -29.86 -10.97 7.51
CA ASN A 433 -29.94 -10.21 8.76
C ASN A 433 -29.30 -11.03 9.89
N VAL A 434 -28.20 -10.54 10.45
CA VAL A 434 -27.47 -11.22 11.52
C VAL A 434 -27.86 -10.61 12.85
N GLN A 435 -28.47 -11.41 13.72
CA GLN A 435 -28.85 -10.99 15.07
C GLN A 435 -27.92 -11.63 16.10
N ASN A 436 -27.66 -10.93 17.20
CA ASN A 436 -26.94 -11.44 18.37
C ASN A 436 -25.54 -12.01 18.09
N LEU A 437 -24.81 -11.47 17.10
CA LEU A 437 -23.45 -11.92 16.77
C LEU A 437 -22.47 -11.76 17.96
N HIS A 438 -22.74 -10.84 18.88
CA HIS A 438 -21.94 -10.61 20.09
C HIS A 438 -21.92 -11.82 21.05
N ASN A 439 -22.87 -12.75 20.94
CA ASN A 439 -22.87 -13.98 21.73
C ASN A 439 -21.85 -15.01 21.22
N LEU A 440 -21.31 -14.82 20.01
CA LEU A 440 -20.25 -15.66 19.47
C LEU A 440 -18.91 -15.20 20.07
N PRO A 441 -18.22 -16.02 20.89
CA PRO A 441 -16.96 -15.61 21.49
C PRO A 441 -15.89 -15.38 20.42
N GLU A 442 -15.09 -14.31 20.60
CA GLU A 442 -14.02 -13.91 19.68
C GLU A 442 -12.82 -14.88 19.68
N GLN A 443 -12.66 -15.65 20.76
CA GLN A 443 -11.58 -16.62 20.98
C GLN A 443 -12.14 -17.92 21.56
N GLY A 444 -11.43 -19.03 21.37
CA GLY A 444 -11.89 -20.37 21.78
C GLY A 444 -12.78 -21.06 20.75
N GLY A 445 -13.08 -22.33 21.02
CA GLY A 445 -13.91 -23.19 20.17
C GLY A 445 -15.41 -22.99 20.43
N VAL A 446 -16.20 -23.04 19.36
CA VAL A 446 -17.66 -22.94 19.40
C VAL A 446 -18.25 -24.02 18.51
N LEU A 447 -19.26 -24.71 19.01
CA LEU A 447 -20.08 -25.62 18.21
C LEU A 447 -21.37 -24.91 17.80
N LEU A 448 -21.57 -24.71 16.50
CA LEU A 448 -22.81 -24.17 15.96
C LEU A 448 -23.74 -25.32 15.58
N LEU A 449 -24.83 -25.48 16.33
CA LEU A 449 -25.87 -26.46 16.07
C LEU A 449 -27.04 -25.78 15.37
N GLY A 450 -27.21 -26.06 14.07
CA GLY A 450 -28.30 -25.55 13.26
C GLY A 450 -29.08 -26.69 12.60
N ASN A 451 -30.36 -26.45 12.32
CA ASN A 451 -31.15 -27.33 11.47
C ASN A 451 -30.72 -27.11 10.02
N HIS A 452 -30.31 -28.17 9.32
CA HIS A 452 -29.90 -28.11 7.92
C HIS A 452 -31.14 -28.27 7.03
N ILE A 453 -31.79 -27.16 6.70
CA ILE A 453 -33.06 -27.11 5.95
C ILE A 453 -32.80 -26.97 4.44
N SER A 454 -31.73 -26.26 4.05
CA SER A 454 -31.41 -25.98 2.65
C SER A 454 -29.93 -26.20 2.31
N TRP A 455 -29.64 -26.48 1.04
CA TRP A 455 -28.28 -26.55 0.50
C TRP A 455 -27.48 -25.25 0.62
N VAL A 456 -28.15 -24.12 0.83
CA VAL A 456 -27.52 -22.78 0.91
C VAL A 456 -27.15 -22.42 2.35
N ASP A 457 -27.58 -23.20 3.35
CA ASP A 457 -27.42 -22.89 4.78
C ASP A 457 -25.97 -22.67 5.16
N TRP A 458 -25.06 -23.54 4.70
CA TRP A 458 -23.64 -23.40 4.98
C TRP A 458 -23.06 -22.07 4.46
N ALA A 459 -23.51 -21.62 3.29
CA ALA A 459 -23.04 -20.36 2.70
C ALA A 459 -23.55 -19.16 3.49
N ILE A 460 -24.83 -19.16 3.88
CA ILE A 460 -25.43 -18.08 4.68
C ILE A 460 -24.76 -17.98 6.05
N ILE A 461 -24.55 -19.11 6.73
CA ILE A 461 -23.90 -19.14 8.04
C ILE A 461 -22.44 -18.68 7.93
N GLN A 462 -21.71 -19.12 6.89
CA GLN A 462 -20.33 -18.68 6.69
C GLN A 462 -20.22 -17.19 6.34
N ILE A 463 -21.18 -16.63 5.61
CA ILE A 463 -21.24 -15.19 5.32
C ILE A 463 -21.49 -14.39 6.61
N ALA A 464 -22.46 -14.85 7.42
CA ALA A 464 -22.85 -14.21 8.67
C ALA A 464 -21.76 -14.31 9.77
N CYS A 465 -20.95 -15.37 9.76
CA CYS A 465 -19.92 -15.59 10.76
C CYS A 465 -18.59 -14.93 10.34
N PRO A 466 -17.99 -14.08 11.18
CA PRO A 466 -16.68 -13.47 10.91
C PRO A 466 -15.53 -14.46 11.08
N ARG A 467 -15.76 -15.59 11.75
CA ARG A 467 -14.77 -16.64 12.02
C ARG A 467 -14.91 -17.76 10.98
N PRO A 468 -13.81 -18.44 10.62
CA PRO A 468 -13.89 -19.60 9.74
C PRO A 468 -14.69 -20.74 10.40
N ILE A 469 -15.66 -21.30 9.68
CA ILE A 469 -16.46 -22.43 10.15
C ILE A 469 -15.98 -23.71 9.47
N ARG A 470 -15.71 -24.74 10.28
CA ARG A 470 -15.50 -26.09 9.76
C ARG A 470 -16.84 -26.80 9.72
N PHE A 471 -17.35 -26.99 8.51
CA PHE A 471 -18.61 -27.70 8.30
C PHE A 471 -18.41 -29.21 8.43
N VAL A 472 -19.46 -29.85 8.90
CA VAL A 472 -19.58 -31.30 8.95
C VAL A 472 -20.34 -31.75 7.70
N MET A 473 -19.81 -32.74 6.98
CA MET A 473 -20.38 -33.22 5.71
C MET A 473 -20.39 -34.75 5.62
N ILE A 474 -21.38 -35.32 4.94
CA ILE A 474 -21.43 -36.77 4.68
C ILE A 474 -20.23 -37.19 3.84
N LYS A 475 -19.51 -38.23 4.29
CA LYS A 475 -18.27 -38.75 3.69
C LYS A 475 -18.40 -39.05 2.19
N ASN A 476 -19.53 -39.58 1.75
CA ASN A 476 -19.78 -39.91 0.33
C ASN A 476 -19.77 -38.66 -0.59
N ILE A 477 -20.22 -37.50 -0.10
CA ILE A 477 -20.11 -36.24 -0.85
C ILE A 477 -18.67 -35.73 -0.77
N TYR A 478 -18.06 -35.82 0.41
CA TYR A 478 -16.70 -35.35 0.67
C TYR A 478 -15.64 -36.05 -0.20
N GLU A 479 -15.78 -37.36 -0.44
CA GLU A 479 -14.80 -38.17 -1.15
C GLU A 479 -14.87 -38.07 -2.68
N ARG A 480 -15.79 -37.30 -3.24
CA ARG A 480 -15.84 -37.04 -4.69
C ARG A 480 -14.54 -36.39 -5.14
N TRP A 481 -13.79 -37.04 -6.02
CA TRP A 481 -12.42 -36.64 -6.38
C TRP A 481 -12.28 -35.16 -6.82
N TYR A 482 -13.27 -34.63 -7.55
CA TYR A 482 -13.28 -33.24 -8.03
C TYR A 482 -13.70 -32.21 -6.97
N LEU A 483 -14.25 -32.62 -5.82
CA LEU A 483 -14.60 -31.75 -4.70
C LEU A 483 -13.71 -31.96 -3.47
N LYS A 484 -13.06 -33.12 -3.35
CA LYS A 484 -12.27 -33.51 -2.18
C LYS A 484 -11.18 -32.48 -1.86
N TRP A 485 -10.46 -32.01 -2.87
CA TRP A 485 -9.42 -30.98 -2.71
C TRP A 485 -10.02 -29.65 -2.18
N PHE A 486 -11.21 -29.27 -2.67
CA PHE A 486 -11.92 -28.09 -2.21
C PHE A 486 -12.34 -28.27 -0.75
N PHE A 487 -13.00 -29.37 -0.39
CA PHE A 487 -13.44 -29.60 0.98
C PHE A 487 -12.28 -29.73 2.00
N GLN A 488 -11.15 -30.32 1.59
CA GLN A 488 -9.92 -30.35 2.38
C GLN A 488 -9.38 -28.94 2.67
N MET A 489 -9.40 -28.05 1.66
CA MET A 489 -8.97 -26.66 1.79
C MET A 489 -9.80 -25.88 2.81
N PHE A 490 -11.08 -26.23 2.98
CA PHE A 490 -11.99 -25.60 3.94
C PHE A 490 -11.99 -26.25 5.33
N GLY A 491 -11.24 -27.35 5.52
CA GLY A 491 -11.21 -28.11 6.76
C GLY A 491 -12.56 -28.74 7.09
N ILE A 492 -13.31 -29.15 6.07
CA ILE A 492 -14.60 -29.84 6.25
C ILE A 492 -14.35 -31.22 6.87
N VAL A 493 -15.16 -31.57 7.88
CA VAL A 493 -15.04 -32.82 8.62
C VAL A 493 -16.00 -33.85 8.02
N PRO A 494 -15.50 -34.93 7.39
CA PRO A 494 -16.36 -35.99 6.86
C PRO A 494 -16.92 -36.85 8.00
N ILE A 495 -18.21 -37.18 7.94
CA ILE A 495 -18.86 -38.11 8.86
C ILE A 495 -19.61 -39.19 8.07
N GLU A 496 -19.59 -40.42 8.56
CA GLU A 496 -20.36 -41.53 8.01
C GLU A 496 -21.83 -41.47 8.45
N SER A 497 -22.75 -41.74 7.52
CA SER A 497 -24.17 -41.84 7.82
C SER A 497 -24.46 -43.18 8.52
N GLY A 498 -24.69 -43.19 9.83
CA GLY A 498 -25.10 -44.39 10.59
C GLY A 498 -24.67 -44.44 12.06
N ALA A 499 -24.92 -45.58 12.71
CA ALA A 499 -24.63 -45.84 14.13
C ALA A 499 -23.13 -45.80 14.52
N SER A 500 -22.22 -45.74 13.54
CA SER A 500 -20.77 -45.55 13.72
C SER A 500 -20.37 -44.08 14.04
N SER A 501 -21.31 -43.13 14.01
CA SER A 501 -21.06 -41.70 14.22
C SER A 501 -20.64 -41.29 15.64
N ARG A 502 -20.91 -42.11 16.68
CA ARG A 502 -20.56 -41.78 18.07
C ARG A 502 -19.06 -41.89 18.38
N SER A 503 -18.29 -42.73 17.70
CA SER A 503 -16.86 -42.94 18.00
C SER A 503 -15.95 -41.88 17.37
N LEU A 504 -16.31 -41.35 16.19
CA LEU A 504 -15.53 -40.33 15.48
C LEU A 504 -15.70 -38.92 16.06
N TRP A 505 -16.81 -38.64 16.74
CA TRP A 505 -17.07 -37.35 17.40
C TRP A 505 -16.05 -37.03 18.51
N ASN A 506 -15.55 -38.04 19.21
CA ASN A 506 -14.53 -37.86 20.24
C ASN A 506 -13.12 -37.65 19.67
N ALA A 507 -12.87 -38.06 18.41
CA ALA A 507 -11.57 -37.88 17.76
C ALA A 507 -11.42 -36.49 17.12
N SER A 508 -12.51 -35.87 16.69
CA SER A 508 -12.50 -34.53 16.06
C SER A 508 -12.37 -33.38 17.06
N LEU A 509 -12.64 -33.60 18.35
CA LEU A 509 -12.47 -32.60 19.42
C LEU A 509 -11.01 -32.44 19.89
N ASN A 510 -10.11 -33.33 19.46
CA ASN A 510 -8.71 -33.33 19.87
C ASN A 510 -7.75 -32.66 18.86
N TYR A 511 -8.26 -31.94 17.85
CA TYR A 511 -7.48 -31.27 16.80
C TYR A 511 -7.78 -29.78 16.61
#